data_AF-A0A9D9MZ12-F1
#
_entry.id   AF-A0A9D9MZ12-F1
#
_cell.length_a   1.000
_cell.length_b   1.000
_cell.length_c   1.000
_cell.angle_alpha   90.00
_cell.angle_beta   90.00
_cell.angle_gamma   90.00
#
_symmetry.space_group_name_H-M   'P 1'
#
loop_
_entity.id
_entity.type
_entity.pdbx_description
1 polymer ?
#
loop_
_entity_poly.entity_id
_entity_poly.type
_entity_poly.pdbx_seq_one_letter_code
_entity_poly.pdbx_strand_id
1 'polypeptide(L)'
;MNQFLQSVAWARFQESAGRKSIRTEGGAYGFVHALPLVGTYLYTPRWPLSGTGNDERRALLRSAEQAGCGWLRVEPETEAALVEWRQ
;
A
#
# COMPACT_ATOMS: atom_id res chain seq x y z
N MET A 1 -8.12 -9.29 14.41
CA MET A 1 -6.71 -9.47 13.98
C MET A 1 -6.08 -8.09 13.88
N ASN A 2 -4.90 -7.86 14.45
CA ASN A 2 -4.34 -6.51 14.62
C ASN A 2 -3.52 -6.12 13.38
N GLN A 3 -4.07 -5.26 12.51
CA GLN A 3 -3.37 -4.76 11.33
C GLN A 3 -2.38 -3.67 11.68
N PHE A 4 -1.38 -4.02 12.49
CA PHE A 4 -0.37 -3.08 12.95
C PHE A 4 0.31 -2.34 11.78
N LEU A 5 0.62 -3.04 10.68
CA LEU A 5 1.26 -2.47 9.49
C LEU A 5 0.35 -1.49 8.70
N GLN A 6 -0.95 -1.46 8.99
CA GLN A 6 -1.95 -0.54 8.43
C GLN A 6 -2.45 0.46 9.50
N SER A 7 -1.70 0.65 10.58
CA SER A 7 -2.04 1.58 11.67
C SER A 7 -1.34 2.93 11.55
N VAL A 8 -1.90 3.96 12.20
CA VAL A 8 -1.29 5.29 12.32
C VAL A 8 0.10 5.21 12.97
N ALA A 9 0.26 4.37 14.00
CA ALA A 9 1.53 4.21 14.70
C ALA A 9 2.64 3.69 13.77
N TRP A 10 2.30 2.73 12.91
CA TRP A 10 3.24 2.22 11.92
C TRP A 10 3.57 3.26 10.86
N ALA A 11 2.57 4.02 10.39
CA ALA A 11 2.82 5.10 9.43
C ALA A 11 3.80 6.15 9.98
N ARG A 12 3.61 6.60 11.22
CA ARG A 12 4.53 7.51 11.90
C ARG A 12 5.94 6.93 12.05
N PHE A 13 6.04 5.63 12.33
CA PHE A 13 7.34 4.96 12.38
C PHE A 13 8.05 4.99 11.01
N GLN A 14 7.34 4.71 9.92
CA GLN A 14 7.89 4.80 8.56
C GLN A 14 8.37 6.22 8.24
N GLU A 15 7.61 7.24 8.62
CA GLU A 15 7.99 8.65 8.47
C GLU A 15 9.25 9.00 9.28
N SER A 16 9.34 8.55 10.53
CA SER A 16 10.55 8.75 11.35
C SER A 16 11.79 8.08 10.77
N ALA A 17 11.61 7.04 9.95
CA ALA A 17 12.67 6.36 9.21
C ALA A 17 12.97 7.03 7.85
N GLY A 18 12.40 8.21 7.58
CA GLY A 18 12.64 8.99 6.37
C GLY A 18 11.82 8.57 5.15
N ARG A 19 10.78 7.74 5.32
CA ARG A 19 9.91 7.32 4.22
C ARG A 19 8.66 8.17 4.15
N LYS A 20 8.22 8.51 2.94
CA LYS A 20 6.94 9.17 2.73
C LYS A 20 5.81 8.16 2.94
N SER A 21 4.90 8.45 3.87
CA SER A 21 3.65 7.71 4.03
C SER A 21 2.55 8.34 3.18
N ILE A 22 1.62 7.51 2.70
CA ILE A 22 0.44 7.91 1.94
C ILE A 22 -0.76 7.18 2.51
N ARG A 23 -1.82 7.91 2.85
CA ARG A 23 -3.12 7.32 3.13
C ARG A 23 -3.95 7.41 1.85
N THR A 24 -4.30 6.27 1.25
CA THR A 24 -5.12 6.23 0.04
C THR A 24 -6.56 6.63 0.36
N GLU A 25 -7.31 7.05 -0.66
CA GLU A 25 -8.75 7.35 -0.51
C GLU A 25 -9.54 6.12 -0.03
N GLY A 26 -9.09 4.91 -0.41
CA GLY A 26 -9.62 3.63 0.10
C GLY A 26 -9.20 3.28 1.52
N GLY A 27 -8.54 4.19 2.24
CA GLY A 27 -8.17 4.00 3.64
C GLY A 27 -7.02 3.01 3.88
N ALA A 28 -6.18 2.74 2.87
CA ALA A 28 -4.96 1.95 3.05
C ALA A 28 -3.76 2.88 3.30
N TYR A 29 -2.83 2.47 4.15
CA TYR A 29 -1.50 3.06 4.19
C TYR A 29 -0.58 2.42 3.15
N GLY A 30 0.04 3.27 2.34
CA GLY A 30 1.17 2.94 1.48
C GLY A 30 2.41 3.72 1.90
N PHE A 31 3.58 3.17 1.59
CA PHE A 31 4.88 3.74 1.92
C PHE A 31 5.73 3.82 0.66
N VAL A 32 6.27 5.00 0.35
CA VAL A 32 7.13 5.17 -0.83
C VAL A 32 8.53 4.66 -0.52
N HIS A 33 8.99 3.72 -1.33
CA HIS A 33 10.34 3.21 -1.28
C HIS A 33 11.05 3.49 -2.61
N ALA A 34 12.37 3.57 -2.58
CA ALA A 34 13.21 3.66 -3.76
C ALA A 34 14.24 2.53 -3.76
N LEU A 35 14.40 1.86 -4.89
CA LEU A 35 15.48 0.92 -5.12
C LEU A 35 16.45 1.49 -6.16
N PRO A 36 17.76 1.28 -6.00
CA PRO A 36 18.73 1.60 -7.03
C PRO A 36 18.33 0.95 -8.37
N LEU A 37 18.43 1.71 -9.47
CA LEU A 37 18.13 1.29 -10.85
C LEU A 37 16.67 0.98 -11.19
N VAL A 38 15.89 0.42 -10.25
CA VAL A 38 14.49 0.01 -10.46
C VAL A 38 13.50 1.18 -10.23
N GLY A 39 13.94 2.21 -9.51
CA GLY A 39 13.14 3.41 -9.24
C GLY A 39 12.26 3.30 -8.01
N THR A 40 11.23 4.14 -7.96
CA THR A 40 10.32 4.32 -6.83
C THR A 40 9.11 3.40 -6.92
N TYR A 41 8.67 2.88 -5.77
CA TYR A 41 7.47 2.07 -5.68
C TYR A 41 6.65 2.39 -4.44
N LEU A 42 5.34 2.16 -4.56
CA LEU A 42 4.43 2.24 -3.44
C LEU A 42 4.28 0.87 -2.80
N TYR A 43 4.69 0.73 -1.55
CA TYR A 43 4.53 -0.49 -0.77
C TYR A 43 3.29 -0.42 0.11
N THR A 44 2.38 -1.39 -0.02
CA THR A 44 1.13 -1.45 0.74
C THR A 44 1.03 -2.79 1.48
N PRO A 45 1.51 -2.87 2.74
CA PRO A 45 1.55 -4.12 3.51
C PRO A 45 0.18 -4.54 4.03
N ARG A 46 -0.10 -5.85 4.11
CA ARG A 46 -1.33 -6.43 4.66
C ARG A 46 -2.61 -5.85 4.03
N TRP A 47 -2.54 -5.58 2.73
CA TRP A 47 -3.65 -5.05 1.93
C TRP A 47 -3.55 -5.66 0.54
N PRO A 48 -4.66 -5.95 -0.16
CA PRO A 48 -6.07 -5.73 0.19
C PRO A 48 -6.57 -6.57 1.36
N LEU A 49 -7.69 -6.10 1.93
CA LEU A 49 -8.53 -6.90 2.83
C LEU A 49 -9.61 -7.61 2.03
N SER A 50 -10.17 -8.69 2.57
CA SER A 50 -11.33 -9.35 1.94
C SER A 50 -12.46 -8.34 1.75
N GLY A 51 -13.08 -8.36 0.57
CA GLY A 51 -14.10 -7.39 0.17
C GLY A 51 -13.58 -6.05 -0.35
N THR A 52 -12.27 -5.88 -0.53
CA THR A 52 -11.71 -4.69 -1.21
C THR A 52 -12.18 -4.65 -2.67
N GLY A 53 -12.95 -3.63 -3.02
CA GLY A 53 -13.53 -3.44 -4.34
C GLY A 53 -12.60 -2.75 -5.34
N ASN A 54 -13.10 -2.59 -6.57
CA ASN A 54 -12.38 -1.98 -7.69
C ASN A 54 -12.06 -0.49 -7.46
N ASP A 55 -12.88 0.23 -6.69
CA ASP A 55 -12.69 1.66 -6.44
C ASP A 55 -11.47 1.91 -5.56
N GLU A 56 -11.26 1.09 -4.54
CA GLU A 56 -10.08 1.14 -3.69
C GLU A 56 -8.81 0.74 -4.46
N ARG A 57 -8.90 -0.21 -5.41
CA ARG A 57 -7.78 -0.53 -6.32
C ARG A 57 -7.39 0.69 -7.15
N ARG A 58 -8.39 1.35 -7.75
CA ARG A 58 -8.19 2.57 -8.55
C ARG A 58 -7.64 3.73 -7.70
N ALA A 59 -8.10 3.87 -6.46
CA ALA A 59 -7.58 4.86 -5.53
C ALA A 59 -6.10 4.62 -5.19
N LEU A 60 -5.70 3.36 -5.00
CA LEU A 60 -4.30 3.00 -4.77
C LEU A 60 -3.43 3.36 -5.99
N LEU A 61 -3.87 3.04 -7.20
CA LEU A 61 -3.16 3.39 -8.44
C LEU A 61 -2.97 4.89 -8.58
N ARG A 62 -4.04 5.69 -8.40
CA ARG A 62 -3.95 7.16 -8.41
C ARG A 62 -2.96 7.68 -7.37
N SER A 63 -2.97 7.10 -6.17
CA SER A 63 -2.06 7.49 -5.08
C SER A 63 -0.59 7.21 -5.45
N ALA A 64 -0.31 6.09 -6.12
CA ALA A 64 1.03 5.75 -6.59
C ALA A 64 1.50 6.69 -7.71
N GLU A 65 0.63 6.99 -8.68
CA GLU A 65 0.91 7.91 -9.79
C GLU A 65 1.21 9.33 -9.27
N GLN A 66 0.38 9.86 -8.39
CA GLN A 66 0.59 11.18 -7.75
C GLN A 66 1.88 11.23 -6.93
N ALA A 67 2.32 10.08 -6.41
CA ALA A 67 3.58 9.96 -5.68
C ALA A 67 4.80 9.75 -6.59
N GLY A 68 4.62 9.66 -7.91
CA GLY A 68 5.69 9.38 -8.86
C GLY A 68 6.28 7.98 -8.70
N CYS A 69 5.48 7.00 -8.27
CA CYS A 69 5.90 5.60 -8.18
C CYS A 69 5.73 4.90 -9.53
N GLY A 70 6.76 4.20 -10.00
CA GLY A 70 6.72 3.47 -11.27
C GLY A 70 6.02 2.11 -11.18
N TRP A 71 5.88 1.56 -9.97
CA TRP A 71 5.22 0.29 -9.72
C TRP A 71 4.69 0.20 -8.29
N LEU A 72 3.87 -0.82 -8.01
CA LEU A 72 3.28 -1.07 -6.71
C LEU A 72 3.71 -2.44 -6.19
N ARG A 73 4.01 -2.51 -4.90
CA ARG A 73 4.17 -3.77 -4.16
C ARG A 73 3.00 -3.92 -3.20
N VAL A 74 2.08 -4.81 -3.54
CA VAL A 74 0.91 -5.13 -2.75
C VAL A 74 1.14 -6.47 -2.04
N GLU A 75 0.90 -6.52 -0.73
CA GLU A 75 1.12 -7.72 0.08
C GLU A 75 -0.16 -8.04 0.86
N PRO A 76 -1.07 -8.88 0.34
CA PRO A 76 -2.31 -9.26 1.02
C PRO A 76 -2.03 -9.95 2.35
N GLU A 77 -2.96 -9.84 3.31
CA GLU A 77 -2.81 -10.49 4.62
C GLU A 77 -2.95 -12.02 4.55
N THR A 78 -3.77 -12.52 3.62
CA THR A 78 -4.09 -13.94 3.46
C THR A 78 -4.08 -14.35 1.98
N GLU A 79 -3.89 -15.65 1.73
CA GLU A 79 -4.00 -16.22 0.39
C GLU A 79 -5.41 -16.04 -0.20
N ALA A 80 -6.45 -16.10 0.64
CA ALA A 80 -7.83 -15.86 0.19
C ALA A 80 -7.99 -14.44 -0.39
N ALA A 81 -7.45 -13.42 0.29
CA ALA A 81 -7.47 -12.05 -0.20
C ALA A 81 -6.66 -11.90 -1.50
N LEU A 82 -5.57 -12.65 -1.66
CA LEU A 82 -4.81 -12.68 -2.91
C LEU A 82 -5.63 -13.30 -4.06
N VAL A 83 -6.35 -14.39 -3.81
CA VAL A 83 -7.19 -15.05 -4.81
C VAL A 83 -8.33 -14.13 -5.25
N GLU A 84 -9.03 -13.48 -4.31
CA GLU A 84 -10.06 -12.47 -4.60
C GLU A 84 -9.50 -11.29 -5.40
N TRP A 85 -8.25 -10.90 -5.16
CA TRP A 85 -7.61 -9.79 -5.84
C TRP A 85 -7.22 -10.07 -7.30
N ARG A 86 -6.93 -11.34 -7.63
CA ARG A 86 -6.56 -11.76 -8.99
C ARG A 86 -7.74 -11.84 -9.96
N GLN A 87 -8.95 -11.86 -9.42
CA GLN A 87 -10.21 -11.85 -10.17
C GLN A 87 -10.61 -10.41 -10.54
#